data_AF-A0AA40T3M8-F1
#
_entry.id   AF-A0AA40T3M8-F1
#
_cell.length_a   1.000
_cell.length_b   1.000
_cell.length_c   1.000
_cell.angle_alpha   90.00
_cell.angle_beta   90.00
_cell.angle_gamma   90.00
#
_symmetry.space_group_name_H-M   'P 1'
#
loop_
_entity.id
_entity.type
_entity.pdbx_description
1 polymer ?
#
loop_
_entity_poly.entity_id
_entity_poly.type
_entity_poly.pdbx_seq_one_letter_code
_entity_poly.pdbx_strand_id
1 'polypeptide(L)'
;MQTAYFHRAYWCYENNLGIAKIHYEPLGIFAILFEACIPRININFLDEKEFSYYWQQYKKAGVTLSAGMQIDRDVDLTRVVERDNVFEFPEINLQIKLENNIRWFRPVNGEWIKFEDDVFVNYKPCKSLIHV
;
A
#
# COMPACT_ATOMS: atom_id res chain seq x y z
N MET A 1 20.34 8.50 -3.89
CA MET A 1 19.63 7.49 -3.08
C MET A 1 18.28 8.08 -2.73
N GLN A 2 17.18 7.38 -3.03
CA GLN A 2 15.81 7.87 -2.80
C GLN A 2 15.17 7.10 -1.64
N THR A 3 14.18 7.70 -0.99
CA THR A 3 13.46 7.11 0.15
C THR A 3 11.95 7.26 -0.04
N ALA A 4 11.20 6.28 0.43
CA ALA A 4 9.74 6.33 0.52
C ALA A 4 9.32 6.25 1.99
N TYR A 5 8.16 6.85 2.30
CA TYR A 5 7.54 6.63 3.60
C TYR A 5 6.80 5.30 3.59
N PHE A 6 7.09 4.48 4.60
CA PHE A 6 6.51 3.18 4.82
C PHE A 6 5.77 3.18 6.15
N HIS A 7 4.46 2.91 6.11
CA HIS A 7 3.61 2.90 7.29
C HIS A 7 3.08 1.49 7.52
N ARG A 8 3.32 0.94 8.71
CA ARG A 8 2.72 -0.33 9.14
C ARG A 8 1.33 -0.05 9.73
N ALA A 9 0.33 0.11 8.87
CA ALA A 9 -1.02 0.50 9.30
C ALA A 9 -1.70 -0.57 10.18
N TYR A 10 -1.50 -1.85 9.86
CA TYR A 10 -2.03 -3.00 10.60
C TYR A 10 -1.05 -4.16 10.50
N TRP A 11 -0.12 -4.32 11.45
CA TRP A 11 0.92 -5.35 11.40
C TRP A 11 0.93 -6.20 12.66
N CYS A 12 0.85 -7.51 12.48
CA CYS A 12 1.09 -8.50 13.51
C CYS A 12 2.52 -9.02 13.36
N TYR A 13 3.37 -8.71 14.33
CA TYR A 13 4.78 -9.07 14.30
C TYR A 13 5.03 -10.56 14.55
N GLU A 14 4.15 -11.23 15.31
CA GLU A 14 4.31 -12.66 15.64
C GLU A 14 4.27 -13.57 14.41
N ASN A 15 3.41 -13.23 13.44
CA ASN A 15 3.20 -14.01 12.23
C ASN A 15 3.59 -13.25 10.95
N ASN A 16 4.19 -12.06 11.08
CA ASN A 16 4.56 -11.19 9.96
C ASN A 16 3.43 -10.96 8.95
N LEU A 17 2.21 -10.85 9.45
CA LEU A 17 1.00 -10.58 8.69
C LEU A 17 0.66 -9.11 8.85
N GLY A 18 0.50 -8.37 7.76
CA GLY A 18 0.05 -7.01 7.91
C GLY A 18 -0.14 -6.22 6.63
N ILE A 19 -0.74 -5.05 6.81
CA ILE A 19 -0.98 -4.07 5.78
C ILE A 19 0.10 -3.01 5.88
N ALA A 20 0.83 -2.82 4.79
CA ALA A 20 1.73 -1.70 4.66
C ALA A 20 1.20 -0.66 3.67
N LYS A 21 1.31 0.60 4.08
CA LYS A 21 1.09 1.77 3.22
C LYS A 21 2.43 2.31 2.74
N ILE A 22 2.53 2.62 1.47
CA ILE A 22 3.74 3.20 0.89
C ILE A 22 3.37 4.51 0.20
N HIS A 23 4.16 5.53 0.51
CA HIS A 23 4.05 6.86 -0.09
C HIS A 23 5.34 7.15 -0.82
N TYR A 24 5.27 7.15 -2.14
CA TYR A 24 6.41 7.44 -2.99
C TYR A 24 5.91 8.20 -4.21
N GLU A 25 6.33 9.46 -4.36
CA GLU A 25 5.75 10.40 -5.32
C GLU A 25 5.57 9.82 -6.75
N PRO A 26 6.57 9.13 -7.35
CA PRO A 26 6.40 8.51 -8.68
C PRO A 26 5.32 7.43 -8.78
N LEU A 27 4.96 6.78 -7.67
CA LEU A 27 3.98 5.68 -7.61
C LEU A 27 2.65 6.10 -6.97
N GLY A 28 2.60 7.31 -6.43
CA GLY A 28 1.53 7.79 -5.57
C GLY A 28 1.49 7.08 -4.22
N ILE A 29 0.28 7.01 -3.65
CA ILE A 29 -0.01 6.31 -2.40
C ILE A 29 -0.65 4.97 -2.72
N PHE A 30 -0.21 3.91 -2.05
CA PHE A 30 -0.79 2.59 -2.21
C PHE A 30 -0.63 1.74 -0.94
N ALA A 31 -1.37 0.62 -0.88
CA ALA A 31 -1.17 -0.40 0.13
C ALA A 31 -1.17 -1.81 -0.41
N ILE A 32 -0.48 -2.66 0.32
CA ILE A 32 -0.33 -4.08 0.04
C ILE A 32 -0.50 -4.85 1.35
N LEU A 33 -1.25 -5.95 1.28
CA LEU A 33 -1.28 -6.99 2.30
C LEU A 33 -0.04 -7.87 2.15
N PHE A 34 0.66 -8.05 3.25
CA PHE A 34 1.80 -8.93 3.40
C PHE A 34 1.41 -10.12 4.27
N GLU A 35 1.74 -11.32 3.81
CA GLU A 35 1.67 -12.55 4.60
C GLU A 35 3.08 -13.12 4.72
N ALA A 36 3.60 -13.26 5.94
CA ALA A 36 4.97 -13.69 6.19
C ALA A 36 6.02 -12.85 5.42
N CYS A 37 5.86 -11.53 5.41
CA CYS A 37 6.69 -10.57 4.65
C CYS A 37 6.68 -10.78 3.11
N ILE A 38 5.68 -11.47 2.57
CA ILE A 38 5.49 -11.62 1.13
C ILE A 38 4.30 -10.77 0.70
N PRO A 39 4.46 -9.82 -0.24
CA PRO A 39 3.33 -9.05 -0.77
C PRO A 39 2.38 -9.99 -1.52
N ARG A 40 1.10 -9.98 -1.15
CA ARG A 40 0.07 -10.87 -1.70
C ARG A 40 -0.90 -10.17 -2.61
N ILE A 41 -1.48 -9.08 -2.13
CA ILE A 41 -2.53 -8.37 -2.84
C ILE A 41 -2.45 -6.89 -2.49
N ASN A 42 -2.65 -6.02 -3.47
CA ASN A 42 -2.88 -4.63 -3.18
C ASN A 42 -4.27 -4.47 -2.54
N ILE A 43 -4.44 -3.47 -1.68
CA ILE A 43 -5.70 -3.28 -0.98
C ILE A 43 -6.16 -1.82 -1.09
N ASN A 44 -7.47 -1.64 -1.01
CA ASN A 44 -8.06 -0.33 -0.77
C ASN A 44 -8.09 -0.03 0.73
N PHE A 45 -7.79 1.21 1.11
CA PHE A 45 -7.85 1.65 2.51
C PHE A 45 -9.26 1.97 2.99
N LEU A 46 -10.13 2.30 2.04
CA LEU A 46 -11.53 2.52 2.30
C LEU A 46 -12.18 1.16 2.46
N ASP A 47 -13.05 1.00 3.45
CA ASP A 47 -13.96 -0.13 3.42
C ASP A 47 -14.95 0.01 2.23
N GLU A 48 -15.66 -1.06 1.90
CA GLU A 48 -16.58 -1.06 0.75
C GLU A 48 -17.68 0.02 0.86
N LYS A 49 -18.12 0.34 2.08
CA LYS A 49 -19.16 1.35 2.33
C LYS A 49 -18.59 2.76 2.17
N GLU A 50 -17.39 3.00 2.71
CA GLU A 50 -16.65 4.24 2.52
C GLU A 50 -16.39 4.46 1.04
N PHE A 51 -15.86 3.45 0.33
CA PHE A 51 -15.64 3.53 -1.11
C PHE A 51 -16.93 3.82 -1.87
N SER A 52 -18.02 3.10 -1.56
CA SER A 52 -19.32 3.31 -2.19
C SER A 52 -19.83 4.74 -1.96
N TYR A 53 -19.72 5.25 -0.73
CA TYR A 53 -20.08 6.62 -0.39
C TYR A 53 -19.22 7.62 -1.18
N TYR A 54 -17.90 7.46 -1.18
CA TYR A 54 -16.99 8.37 -1.89
C TYR A 54 -17.19 8.34 -3.40
N TRP A 55 -17.39 7.15 -3.98
CA TRP A 55 -17.68 6.97 -5.39
C TRP A 55 -18.95 7.68 -5.81
N GLN A 56 -20.02 7.50 -5.02
CA GLN A 56 -21.31 8.12 -5.30
C GLN A 56 -21.29 9.64 -5.16
N GLN A 57 -20.55 10.16 -4.18
CA GLN A 57 -20.57 11.59 -3.86
C GLN A 57 -19.54 12.41 -4.65
N TYR A 58 -18.31 11.94 -4.77
CA TYR A 58 -17.20 12.77 -5.25
C TYR A 58 -16.78 12.43 -6.68
N LYS A 59 -16.67 11.15 -7.02
CA LYS A 59 -16.29 10.76 -8.39
C LYS A 59 -17.39 11.08 -9.41
N LYS A 60 -18.66 10.82 -9.07
CA LYS A 60 -19.80 11.23 -9.91
C LYS A 60 -19.90 12.76 -10.07
N ALA A 61 -19.43 13.52 -9.08
CA ALA A 61 -19.43 14.98 -9.11
C ALA A 61 -18.19 15.58 -9.82
N GLY A 62 -17.27 14.74 -10.32
CA GLY A 62 -16.03 15.22 -10.96
C GLY A 62 -15.04 15.87 -9.99
N VAL A 63 -15.18 15.63 -8.68
CA VAL A 63 -14.32 16.22 -7.65
C VAL A 63 -13.12 15.31 -7.40
N THR A 64 -11.91 15.83 -7.66
CA THR A 64 -10.66 15.15 -7.33
C THR A 64 -10.45 15.18 -5.82
N LEU A 65 -10.54 14.01 -5.18
CA LEU A 65 -10.18 13.87 -3.77
C LEU A 65 -8.65 13.82 -3.62
N SER A 66 -8.11 14.75 -2.83
CA SER A 66 -6.76 14.66 -2.31
C SER A 66 -6.82 13.98 -0.95
N ALA A 67 -6.36 12.74 -0.85
CA ALA A 67 -6.32 12.03 0.43
C ALA A 67 -5.26 12.66 1.34
N GLY A 68 -5.68 13.53 2.27
CA GLY A 68 -4.84 14.03 3.35
C GLY A 68 -4.64 12.92 4.38
N MET A 69 -3.41 12.44 4.56
CA MET A 69 -3.10 11.45 5.58
C MET A 69 -2.33 12.10 6.74
N GLN A 70 -2.73 11.77 7.97
CA GLN A 70 -1.99 12.13 9.18
C GLN A 70 -0.78 11.18 9.32
N ILE A 71 0.41 11.69 9.06
CA ILE A 71 1.70 10.99 9.13
C ILE A 71 2.20 11.08 10.57
N ASP A 72 1.77 10.21 11.49
CA ASP A 72 2.24 10.27 12.90
C ASP A 72 2.15 8.93 13.67
N ARG A 73 1.94 7.79 12.98
CA ARG A 73 2.00 6.44 13.60
C ARG A 73 2.95 5.56 12.80
N ASP A 74 3.99 5.03 13.46
CA ASP A 74 4.99 4.09 12.95
C ASP A 74 5.36 4.27 11.47
N VAL A 75 6.01 5.42 11.19
CA VAL A 75 6.51 5.77 9.86
C VAL A 75 7.99 5.46 9.80
N ASP A 76 8.36 4.46 9.00
CA ASP A 76 9.74 4.17 8.67
C ASP A 76 10.08 4.79 7.31
N LEU A 77 11.34 5.18 7.14
CA LEU A 77 11.90 5.45 5.82
C LEU A 77 12.45 4.16 5.26
N THR A 78 11.94 3.76 4.09
CA THR A 78 12.47 2.63 3.32
C THR A 78 13.23 3.15 2.11
N ARG A 79 14.28 2.44 1.71
CA ARG A 79 15.10 2.84 0.56
C ARG A 79 14.37 2.43 -0.72
N VAL A 80 14.50 3.27 -1.73
CA VAL A 80 14.01 2.96 -3.08
C VAL A 80 15.18 2.91 -4.06
N VAL A 81 15.26 1.83 -4.82
CA VAL A 81 16.18 1.66 -5.93
C VAL A 81 15.37 1.62 -7.22
N GLU A 82 15.58 2.62 -8.07
CA GLU A 82 14.90 2.74 -9.35
C GLU A 82 15.80 2.20 -10.48
N ARG A 83 15.23 1.34 -11.33
CA ARG A 83 15.87 0.79 -12.53
C ARG A 83 14.83 0.70 -13.63
N ASP A 84 15.02 1.49 -14.69
CA ASP A 84 14.05 1.64 -15.78
C ASP A 84 12.66 2.02 -15.26
N ASN A 85 11.66 1.14 -15.42
CA ASN A 85 10.30 1.34 -14.93
C ASN A 85 10.00 0.52 -13.65
N VAL A 86 11.02 -0.01 -12.99
CA VAL A 86 10.92 -0.85 -11.79
C VAL A 86 11.47 -0.08 -10.57
N PHE A 87 10.68 -0.06 -9.51
CA PHE A 87 11.00 0.51 -8.21
C PHE A 87 11.11 -0.62 -7.19
N GLU A 88 12.31 -0.83 -6.68
CA GLU A 88 12.59 -1.85 -5.68
C GLU A 88 12.65 -1.23 -4.29
N PHE A 89 11.99 -1.90 -3.34
CA PHE A 89 11.99 -1.61 -1.91
C PHE A 89 12.63 -2.82 -1.19
N PRO A 90 13.97 -2.89 -1.13
CA PRO A 90 14.70 -4.09 -0.68
C PRO A 90 14.31 -4.52 0.74
N GLU A 91 14.13 -3.55 1.64
CA GLU A 91 13.92 -3.78 3.06
C GLU A 91 12.55 -4.42 3.37
N ILE A 92 11.63 -4.41 2.41
CA ILE A 92 10.26 -4.93 2.57
C ILE A 92 9.89 -5.97 1.50
N ASN A 93 10.88 -6.54 0.80
CA ASN A 93 10.70 -7.58 -0.20
C ASN A 93 9.62 -7.22 -1.25
N LEU A 94 9.71 -6.00 -1.82
CA LEU A 94 8.72 -5.50 -2.76
C LEU A 94 9.38 -4.88 -3.98
N GLN A 95 8.86 -5.22 -5.16
CA GLN A 95 9.11 -4.48 -6.39
C GLN A 95 7.79 -4.01 -6.98
N ILE A 96 7.79 -2.79 -7.50
CA ILE A 96 6.67 -2.19 -8.23
C ILE A 96 7.14 -1.87 -9.64
N LYS A 97 6.35 -2.17 -10.68
CA LYS A 97 6.59 -1.66 -12.02
C LYS A 97 5.41 -0.85 -12.55
N LEU A 98 5.72 0.17 -13.35
CA LEU A 98 4.75 0.95 -14.12
C LEU A 98 4.88 0.57 -15.60
N GLU A 99 3.82 0.04 -16.19
CA GLU A 99 3.81 -0.37 -17.60
C GLU A 99 2.43 -0.06 -18.20
N ASN A 100 2.38 0.74 -19.27
CA ASN A 100 1.14 1.13 -19.96
C ASN A 100 0.06 1.71 -19.03
N ASN A 101 0.44 2.61 -18.10
CA ASN A 101 -0.42 3.16 -17.05
C ASN A 101 -1.02 2.12 -16.07
N ILE A 102 -0.46 0.90 -16.04
CA ILE A 102 -0.84 -0.15 -15.10
C ILE A 102 0.28 -0.31 -14.07
N ARG A 103 -0.09 -0.32 -12.80
CA ARG A 103 0.80 -0.69 -11.68
C ARG A 103 0.79 -2.20 -11.50
N TRP A 104 1.98 -2.76 -11.26
CA TRP A 104 2.16 -4.15 -10.89
C TRP A 104 3.06 -4.24 -9.67
N PHE A 105 2.87 -5.26 -8.85
CA PHE A 105 3.74 -5.55 -7.71
C PHE A 105 4.19 -7.00 -7.70
N ARG A 106 5.29 -7.29 -7.00
CA ARG A 106 5.74 -8.66 -6.72
C ARG A 106 6.68 -8.70 -5.52
N PRO A 107 6.91 -9.87 -4.92
CA PRO A 107 8.10 -10.08 -4.10
C PRO A 107 9.36 -9.94 -4.95
N VAL A 108 10.50 -9.66 -4.31
CA VAL A 108 11.80 -9.68 -5.01
C VAL A 108 11.99 -11.07 -5.62
N ASN A 109 12.18 -11.14 -6.95
CA ASN A 109 12.25 -12.37 -7.75
C ASN A 109 10.94 -13.19 -7.86
N GLY A 110 9.79 -12.61 -7.55
CA GLY A 110 8.48 -13.23 -7.74
C GLY A 110 7.86 -13.03 -9.12
N GLU A 111 6.63 -13.50 -9.25
CA GLU A 111 5.76 -13.20 -10.39
C GLU A 111 5.05 -11.86 -10.23
N TRP A 112 4.85 -11.16 -11.35
CA TRP A 112 4.17 -9.87 -11.36
C TRP A 112 2.66 -10.05 -11.19
N ILE A 113 2.12 -9.36 -10.19
CA ILE A 113 0.70 -9.29 -9.90
C ILE A 113 0.21 -7.89 -10.25
N LYS A 114 -0.91 -7.80 -10.95
CA LYS A 114 -1.52 -6.52 -11.33
C LYS A 114 -2.18 -5.89 -10.11
N PHE A 115 -2.13 -4.57 -9.98
CA PHE A 115 -2.98 -3.88 -9.00
C PHE A 115 -4.46 -4.01 -9.39
N GLU A 116 -5.28 -4.46 -8.45
CA GLU A 116 -6.73 -4.54 -8.56
C GLU A 116 -7.38 -3.53 -7.60
N ASP A 117 -8.01 -2.48 -8.14
CA ASP A 117 -8.51 -1.35 -7.32
C ASP A 117 -9.76 -1.71 -6.47
N ASP A 118 -10.34 -2.89 -6.67
CA ASP A 118 -11.59 -3.36 -6.05
C ASP A 118 -11.37 -4.37 -4.89
N VAL A 119 -10.14 -4.52 -4.40
CA VAL A 119 -9.83 -5.43 -3.29
C VAL A 119 -10.06 -4.72 -1.96
N PHE A 120 -11.20 -5.02 -1.34
CA PHE A 120 -11.57 -4.57 0.00
C PHE A 120 -11.25 -5.65 1.02
N VAL A 121 -10.47 -5.30 2.04
CA VAL A 121 -10.19 -6.19 3.18
C VAL A 121 -10.99 -5.74 4.39
N ASN A 122 -11.75 -6.66 4.97
CA ASN A 122 -12.41 -6.41 6.26
C ASN A 122 -11.34 -6.40 7.36
N TYR A 123 -10.99 -5.21 7.84
CA TYR A 123 -10.10 -5.05 8.99
C TYR A 123 -10.92 -4.56 10.20
N LYS A 124 -10.55 -5.02 11.40
CA LYS A 124 -11.05 -4.44 12.64
C LYS A 124 -10.04 -3.41 13.14
N PRO A 125 -10.46 -2.18 13.47
CA PRO A 125 -9.59 -1.21 14.11
C PRO A 125 -9.01 -1.81 15.39
N CYS A 126 -7.70 -2.02 15.44
CA CYS A 126 -7.02 -2.36 16.68
C CYS A 126 -6.57 -1.07 17.36
N LYS A 127 -6.85 -0.91 18.65
CA LYS A 127 -6.41 0.28 19.41
C LYS A 127 -4.90 0.29 19.70
N SER A 128 -4.19 -0.79 19.39
CA SER A 128 -2.75 -0.89 19.60
C SER A 128 -2.12 -1.88 18.60
N LEU A 129 -0.98 -1.52 18.01
CA LEU A 129 -0.10 -2.41 17.25
C LEU A 129 0.87 -3.20 18.15
N ILE A 130 0.74 -3.05 19.48
CA ILE A 130 1.53 -3.78 20.47
C ILE A 130 0.61 -4.10 21.66
N HIS A 131 0.23 -5.36 21.82
CA HIS A 131 -0.01 -5.90 23.16
C HIS A 131 1.26 -6.67 23.52
N VAL A 132 1.95 -6.21 24.56
CA VAL A 132 2.94 -7.03 25.28
C VAL A 132 2.21 -8.15 25.98
#